data_AF-D6RNI0-F1
#
_entry.id   AF-D6RNI0-F1
#
_cell.length_a   1.000
_cell.length_b   1.000
_cell.length_c   1.000
_cell.angle_alpha   90.00
_cell.angle_beta   90.00
_cell.angle_gamma   90.00
#
_symmetry.space_group_name_H-M   'P 1'
#
loop_
_entity.id
_entity.type
_entity.pdbx_description
1 polymer ?
#
loop_
_entity_poly.entity_id
_entity_poly.type
_entity_poly.pdbx_seq_one_letter_code
_entity_poly.pdbx_strand_id
1 'polypeptide(L)'
;MPFTSFAHLVFLSALLAIVKATGLPSKIYGVNLGSWLVLEPWMLPQEWSNMGGQQCSDCSKCIASEFAFAQAYPTTVDAIFAKHWYAKPNILPNSPNGNES
;
A
#
# COMPACT_ATOMS: atom_id res chain seq x y z
N MET A 1 39.05 29.49 -26.71
CA MET A 1 39.83 28.30 -26.33
C MET A 1 38.95 27.06 -26.56
N PRO A 2 39.13 26.31 -27.66
CA PRO A 2 38.24 25.19 -28.03
C PRO A 2 38.43 23.92 -27.16
N PHE A 3 39.49 23.87 -26.35
CA PHE A 3 39.86 22.71 -25.54
C PHE A 3 38.97 22.51 -24.30
N THR A 4 38.38 23.59 -23.76
CA THR A 4 37.52 23.53 -22.57
C THR A 4 36.13 22.98 -22.89
N SER A 5 35.54 23.35 -24.03
CA SER A 5 34.24 22.83 -24.48
C SER A 5 34.27 21.33 -24.77
N PHE A 6 35.39 20.81 -25.30
CA PHE A 6 35.55 19.38 -25.54
C PHE A 6 35.66 18.59 -24.23
N ALA A 7 36.41 19.11 -23.25
CA ALA A 7 36.51 18.51 -21.93
C ALA A 7 35.16 18.47 -21.20
N HIS A 8 34.32 19.50 -21.34
CA HIS A 8 32.98 19.53 -20.75
C HIS A 8 32.02 18.54 -21.41
N LEU A 9 32.08 18.40 -22.74
CA LEU A 9 31.31 17.39 -23.48
C LEU A 9 31.70 15.96 -23.08
N VAL A 10 32.99 15.69 -22.91
CA VAL A 10 33.50 14.39 -22.42
C VAL A 10 33.04 14.14 -20.98
N PHE A 11 33.12 15.13 -20.09
CA PHE A 11 32.63 15.00 -18.72
C PHE A 11 31.11 14.74 -18.64
N LEU A 12 30.32 15.43 -19.44
CA LEU A 12 28.86 15.27 -19.47
C LEU A 12 28.46 13.89 -20.02
N SER A 13 29.16 13.40 -21.06
CA SER A 13 28.94 12.05 -21.60
C SER A 13 29.32 10.93 -20.63
N ALA A 14 30.37 11.12 -19.83
CA ALA A 14 30.76 10.18 -18.77
C ALA A 14 29.72 10.14 -17.63
N LEU A 15 29.13 11.28 -17.26
CA LEU A 15 28.04 11.36 -16.27
C LEU A 15 26.77 10.62 -16.74
N LEU A 16 26.41 10.72 -18.02
CA LEU A 16 25.27 10.00 -18.61
C LEU A 16 25.53 8.48 -18.70
N ALA A 17 26.78 8.05 -18.86
CA ALA A 17 27.15 6.63 -18.91
C ALA A 17 27.16 5.94 -17.53
N ILE A 18 27.23 6.71 -16.42
CA ILE A 18 27.16 6.18 -15.04
C ILE A 18 25.72 5.86 -14.63
N VAL A 19 24.71 6.40 -15.34
CA VAL A 19 23.31 5.98 -15.21
C VAL A 19 23.12 4.64 -15.94
N LYS A 20 23.85 3.62 -15.52
CA LYS A 20 23.47 2.24 -15.81
C LYS A 20 22.13 2.02 -15.10
N ALA A 21 21.09 1.87 -15.91
CA ALA A 21 19.78 1.48 -15.44
C ALA A 21 19.94 0.29 -14.49
N THR A 22 19.65 0.50 -13.21
CA THR A 22 19.32 -0.56 -12.28
C THR A 22 18.01 -1.17 -12.77
N GLY A 23 18.12 -2.03 -13.78
CA GLY A 23 16.98 -2.73 -14.36
C GLY A 23 16.43 -3.72 -13.34
N LEU A 24 15.12 -3.84 -13.29
CA LEU A 24 14.46 -4.91 -12.55
C LEU A 24 15.00 -6.28 -13.01
N PRO A 25 15.00 -7.30 -12.15
CA PRO A 25 15.40 -8.64 -12.54
C PRO A 25 14.55 -9.13 -13.73
N SER A 26 15.10 -10.04 -14.53
CA SER A 26 14.42 -10.61 -15.71
C SER A 26 13.10 -11.31 -15.37
N LYS A 27 12.89 -11.65 -14.10
CA LYS A 27 11.63 -12.14 -13.56
C LYS A 27 11.34 -11.48 -12.20
N ILE A 28 10.13 -10.95 -12.07
CA ILE A 28 9.63 -10.36 -10.82
C ILE A 28 9.03 -11.45 -9.94
N TYR A 29 9.45 -11.49 -8.68
CA TYR A 29 8.84 -12.29 -7.61
C TYR A 29 8.24 -11.33 -6.58
N GLY A 30 7.03 -10.85 -6.87
CA GLY A 30 6.33 -9.89 -6.04
C GLY A 30 5.23 -10.54 -5.20
N VAL A 31 4.71 -9.76 -4.26
CA VAL A 31 3.50 -10.08 -3.49
C VAL A 31 2.49 -8.94 -3.66
N ASN A 32 1.21 -9.27 -3.54
CA ASN A 32 0.16 -8.25 -3.52
C ASN A 32 0.03 -7.67 -2.11
N LEU A 33 -0.19 -6.35 -2.04
CA LEU A 33 -0.62 -5.67 -0.81
C LEU A 33 -2.15 -5.57 -0.81
N GLY A 34 -2.80 -6.74 -0.91
CA GLY A 34 -4.26 -6.84 -0.97
C GLY A 34 -4.90 -6.39 0.33
N SER A 35 -6.09 -5.81 0.24
CA SER A 35 -6.81 -5.27 1.40
C SER A 35 -6.03 -4.23 2.20
N TRP A 36 -5.23 -3.41 1.52
CA TRP A 36 -4.64 -2.20 2.11
C TRP A 36 -5.39 -0.94 1.69
N LEU A 37 -5.39 -0.60 0.39
CA LEU A 37 -6.04 0.62 -0.10
C LEU A 37 -7.45 0.39 -0.65
N VAL A 38 -7.79 -0.85 -0.93
CA VAL A 38 -9.14 -1.29 -1.32
C VAL A 38 -9.42 -2.54 -0.52
N LEU A 39 -10.47 -2.52 0.29
CA LEU A 39 -10.77 -3.64 1.18
C LEU A 39 -11.58 -4.74 0.51
N GLU A 40 -11.09 -5.97 0.70
CA GLU A 40 -11.81 -7.18 0.38
C GLU A 40 -12.23 -7.88 1.68
N PRO A 41 -13.54 -7.88 2.03
CA PRO A 41 -14.01 -8.39 3.32
C PRO A 41 -13.58 -9.82 3.68
N TRP A 42 -13.30 -10.65 2.69
CA TRP A 42 -12.88 -12.04 2.89
C TRP A 42 -11.39 -12.19 3.23
N MET A 43 -10.55 -11.22 2.89
CA MET A 43 -9.11 -11.25 3.22
C MET A 43 -8.85 -10.89 4.69
N LEU A 44 -9.68 -10.02 5.27
CA LEU A 44 -9.58 -9.53 6.65
C LEU A 44 -10.94 -9.58 7.36
N PRO A 45 -11.57 -10.76 7.52
CA PRO A 45 -12.97 -10.87 7.94
C PRO A 45 -13.24 -10.32 9.35
N GLN A 46 -12.31 -10.51 10.28
CA GLN A 46 -12.45 -9.97 11.64
C GLN A 46 -12.29 -8.46 11.67
N GLU A 47 -11.31 -7.92 10.92
CA GLU A 47 -11.10 -6.47 10.84
C GLU A 47 -12.27 -5.78 10.16
N TRP A 48 -12.78 -6.35 9.08
CA TRP A 48 -13.99 -5.87 8.41
C TRP A 48 -15.17 -5.79 9.37
N SER A 49 -15.40 -6.84 10.16
CA SER A 49 -16.44 -6.83 11.20
C SER A 49 -16.19 -5.77 12.27
N ASN A 50 -14.93 -5.56 12.69
CA ASN A 50 -14.56 -4.55 13.69
C ASN A 50 -14.74 -3.12 13.17
N MET A 51 -14.57 -2.89 11.86
CA MET A 51 -14.82 -1.60 11.22
C MET A 51 -16.32 -1.28 11.12
N GLY A 52 -17.20 -2.28 11.27
CA GLY A 52 -18.65 -2.16 11.10
C GLY A 52 -19.19 -2.78 9.80
N GLY A 53 -18.33 -3.45 9.03
CA GLY A 53 -18.72 -4.23 7.87
C GLY A 53 -19.46 -5.52 8.25
N GLN A 54 -20.11 -6.12 7.27
CA GLN A 54 -20.93 -7.33 7.46
C GLN A 54 -20.48 -8.45 6.52
N GLN A 55 -20.65 -9.69 6.97
CA GLN A 55 -20.49 -10.92 6.21
C GLN A 55 -21.88 -11.54 6.03
N CYS A 56 -22.30 -11.76 4.79
CA CYS A 56 -23.62 -12.30 4.51
C CYS A 56 -23.60 -13.19 3.26
N SER A 57 -24.57 -14.10 3.15
CA SER A 57 -24.72 -14.98 1.98
C SER A 57 -25.27 -14.25 0.75
N ASP A 58 -25.95 -13.13 0.95
CA ASP A 58 -26.52 -12.27 -0.11
C ASP A 58 -25.97 -10.85 0.05
N CYS A 59 -24.86 -10.57 -0.65
CA CYS A 59 -24.12 -9.31 -0.55
C CYS A 59 -24.92 -8.07 -0.95
N SER A 60 -26.11 -8.22 -1.55
CA SER A 60 -26.99 -7.09 -1.88
C SER A 60 -27.70 -6.49 -0.66
N LYS A 61 -27.72 -7.22 0.47
CA LYS A 61 -28.47 -6.86 1.68
C LYS A 61 -27.61 -6.44 2.86
N CYS A 62 -26.30 -6.42 2.71
CA CYS A 62 -25.39 -6.14 3.81
C CYS A 62 -24.21 -5.28 3.36
N ILE A 63 -23.49 -4.74 4.34
CA ILE A 63 -22.29 -3.94 4.12
C ILE A 63 -21.12 -4.88 3.80
N ALA A 64 -21.13 -5.51 2.62
CA ALA A 64 -20.12 -6.47 2.15
C ALA A 64 -19.22 -5.90 1.04
N SER A 65 -19.24 -4.59 0.82
CA SER A 65 -18.31 -3.91 -0.07
C SER A 65 -17.90 -2.56 0.51
N GLU A 66 -16.72 -2.08 0.15
CA GLU A 66 -16.24 -0.76 0.53
C GLU A 66 -17.21 0.36 0.11
N PHE A 67 -17.85 0.22 -1.06
CA PHE A 67 -18.86 1.16 -1.51
C PHE A 67 -20.09 1.19 -0.59
N ALA A 68 -20.65 0.02 -0.25
CA ALA A 68 -21.77 -0.06 0.69
C ALA A 68 -21.37 0.47 2.08
N PHE A 69 -20.11 0.29 2.48
CA PHE A 69 -19.58 0.81 3.73
C PHE A 69 -19.51 2.34 3.72
N ALA A 70 -19.00 2.94 2.65
CA ALA A 70 -18.98 4.39 2.49
C ALA A 70 -20.40 4.99 2.49
N GLN A 71 -21.37 4.30 1.86
CA GLN A 71 -22.78 4.70 1.91
C GLN A 71 -23.38 4.61 3.31
N ALA A 72 -23.03 3.59 4.09
CA ALA A 72 -23.53 3.40 5.45
C ALA A 72 -22.90 4.39 6.46
N TYR A 73 -21.65 4.80 6.23
CA TYR A 73 -20.87 5.65 7.14
C TYR A 73 -20.34 6.94 6.47
N PRO A 74 -21.19 7.74 5.80
CA PRO A 74 -20.74 8.81 4.89
C PRO A 74 -19.95 9.93 5.58
N THR A 75 -20.07 10.08 6.91
CA THR A 75 -19.38 11.12 7.69
C THR A 75 -18.20 10.61 8.49
N THR A 76 -18.06 9.28 8.66
CA THR A 76 -17.01 8.67 9.49
C THR A 76 -16.10 7.71 8.71
N VAL A 77 -16.42 7.42 7.44
CA VAL A 77 -15.69 6.49 6.59
C VAL A 77 -14.19 6.80 6.56
N ASP A 78 -13.80 8.05 6.33
CA ASP A 78 -12.39 8.46 6.26
C ASP A 78 -11.64 8.19 7.57
N ALA A 79 -12.27 8.49 8.71
CA ALA A 79 -11.67 8.25 10.03
C ALA A 79 -11.55 6.75 10.34
N ILE A 80 -12.48 5.92 9.85
CA ILE A 80 -12.44 4.47 10.03
C ILE A 80 -11.35 3.85 9.15
N PHE A 81 -11.28 4.23 7.86
CA PHE A 81 -10.25 3.75 6.95
C PHE A 81 -8.85 4.26 7.33
N ALA A 82 -8.72 5.48 7.86
CA ALA A 82 -7.45 5.96 8.40
C ALA A 82 -6.92 5.05 9.52
N LYS A 83 -7.80 4.51 10.38
CA LYS A 83 -7.38 3.52 11.40
C LYS A 83 -6.86 2.25 10.76
N HIS A 84 -7.50 1.75 9.71
CA HIS A 84 -7.04 0.57 8.96
C HIS A 84 -5.67 0.82 8.29
N TRP A 85 -5.53 1.91 7.53
CA TRP A 85 -4.30 2.21 6.78
C TRP A 85 -3.08 2.47 7.64
N TYR A 86 -3.27 3.11 8.78
CA TYR A 86 -2.19 3.50 9.69
C TYR A 86 -2.08 2.57 10.92
N ALA A 87 -2.92 1.55 11.03
CA ALA A 87 -2.75 0.52 12.04
C ALA A 87 -1.39 -0.14 11.83
N LYS A 88 -0.60 -0.21 12.90
CA LYS A 88 0.63 -1.00 12.89
C LYS A 88 0.22 -2.46 12.70
N PRO A 89 0.56 -3.10 11.58
CA PRO A 89 0.03 -4.42 11.31
C PRO A 89 0.67 -5.39 12.30
N ASN A 90 -0.16 -6.16 13.02
CA ASN A 90 0.28 -7.22 13.94
C ASN A 90 0.75 -8.46 13.13
N ILE A 91 1.67 -8.25 12.19
CA ILE A 91 2.21 -9.30 11.29
C ILE A 91 3.15 -10.25 12.06
N LEU A 92 3.38 -10.01 13.35
CA LEU A 92 4.16 -10.88 14.21
C LEU A 92 3.38 -11.13 15.49
N PRO A 93 2.74 -12.30 15.68
CA PRO A 93 2.15 -12.67 16.97
C PRO A 93 3.19 -12.75 18.12
N ASN A 94 4.48 -12.54 17.82
CA ASN A 94 5.60 -12.50 18.76
C ASN A 94 6.49 -11.26 18.56
N SER A 95 5.94 -10.07 18.32
CA SER A 95 6.75 -8.84 18.44
C SER A 95 7.03 -8.59 19.93
N PRO A 96 8.30 -8.53 20.40
CA PRO A 96 8.62 -8.45 21.82
C PRO A 96 8.21 -7.15 22.52
N ASN A 97 7.66 -6.17 21.80
CA ASN A 97 7.52 -4.79 22.28
C ASN A 97 6.08 -4.30 22.26
N GLY A 98 5.15 -5.13 22.76
CA GLY A 98 3.72 -4.81 22.89
C GLY A 98 3.29 -4.37 24.29
N ASN A 99 4.23 -4.08 25.19
CA ASN A 99 3.98 -3.71 26.57
C ASN A 99 4.85 -2.53 27.01
N GLU A 100 4.71 -1.39 26.35
CA GLU A 100 5.06 -0.10 26.97
C GLU A 100 3.91 0.89 26.75
N SER A 101 3.17 1.08 27.85
CA SER A 101 2.35 2.24 28.28
C SER A 101 1.49 2.98 27.25
#